data_AF-A0A242NKE3-F1
#
_entry.id   AF-A0A242NKE3-F1
#
_cell.length_a   1.000
_cell.length_b   1.000
_cell.length_c   1.000
_cell.angle_alpha   90.00
_cell.angle_beta   90.00
_cell.angle_gamma   90.00
#
_symmetry.space_group_name_H-M   'P 1'
#
loop_
_entity.id
_entity.type
_entity.pdbx_description
1 polymer ?
#
loop_
_entity_poly.entity_id
_entity_poly.type
_entity_poly.pdbx_seq_one_letter_code
_entity_poly.pdbx_strand_id
1 'polypeptide(L)'
;MQSNLTSNSRYYQVITGYITDLELYDSYQNFIQARTLANRPDFNVSSIGHLDKVFNENSYMKAILARREDNSPIPNIEQYFCFKLGDKVIEGVFCRAFFNIGDYVEVVVDQIEGESYFAYALRRPVDHYLWLHPYATMGTELAKRKKKKYLSLIPIIIFSSFGITGAFFFVYMLILAYSYKNVALLFGAAVGLLFFLPVHFYYSSFKQLESGSPVADKIFATLGYVNPKNFAIERECDFFIDKFNFLYEQYKANYSGSLTDEEELYEEFTDYYRSQQSDNDTEDEILLKRFLSDEPPGKKWVYIYRTATVIPSYITVIHTEDNNDKVES
;
A
#
# COMPACT_ATOMS: atom_id res chain seq x y z
N MET A 1 9.71 25.10 15.19
CA MET A 1 9.24 25.90 14.04
C MET A 1 8.25 25.06 13.26
N GLN A 2 7.28 25.67 12.57
CA GLN A 2 6.40 24.93 11.66
C GLN A 2 7.17 24.68 10.35
N SER A 3 7.44 23.41 10.06
CA SER A 3 8.01 22.99 8.77
C SER A 3 7.08 23.39 7.62
N ASN A 4 7.62 24.00 6.57
CA ASN A 4 6.88 24.39 5.36
C ASN A 4 6.37 23.23 4.48
N LEU A 5 6.21 22.02 5.06
CA LEU A 5 5.61 20.82 4.45
C LEU A 5 4.13 21.00 4.02
N THR A 6 3.53 22.17 4.30
CA THR A 6 2.30 22.64 3.67
C THR A 6 2.61 23.71 2.63
N SER A 7 3.31 23.34 1.55
CA SER A 7 3.15 24.07 0.30
C SER A 7 1.66 24.13 -0.03
N ASN A 8 1.10 25.35 -0.04
CA ASN A 8 -0.33 25.59 -0.20
C ASN A 8 -0.82 25.33 -1.64
N SER A 9 0.03 24.69 -2.47
CA SER A 9 -0.28 24.22 -3.80
C SER A 9 -1.24 23.03 -3.76
N ARG A 10 -2.18 23.01 -4.70
CA ARG A 10 -3.12 21.89 -4.90
C ARG A 10 -2.42 20.60 -5.38
N TYR A 11 -1.17 20.70 -5.83
CA TYR A 11 -0.41 19.62 -6.47
C TYR A 11 1.03 19.58 -5.94
N TYR A 12 1.64 18.40 -5.97
CA TYR A 12 3.07 18.22 -5.74
C TYR A 12 3.86 18.65 -6.99
N GLN A 13 5.18 18.68 -6.87
CA GLN A 13 6.09 18.82 -8.01
C GLN A 13 6.50 17.42 -8.50
N VAL A 14 7.07 17.31 -9.69
CA VAL A 14 7.72 16.07 -10.15
C VAL A 14 9.18 16.35 -10.47
N ILE A 15 10.08 15.46 -10.01
CA ILE A 15 11.49 15.45 -10.44
C ILE A 15 11.72 14.16 -11.23
N THR A 16 12.42 14.26 -12.36
CA THR A 16 12.69 13.15 -13.27
C THR A 16 14.18 12.99 -13.54
N GLY A 17 14.63 11.76 -13.70
CA GLY A 17 16.02 11.43 -14.02
C GLY A 17 16.43 10.04 -13.57
N TYR A 18 17.74 9.78 -13.63
CA TYR A 18 18.35 8.51 -13.23
C TYR A 18 18.76 8.54 -11.76
N ILE A 19 18.44 7.49 -11.01
CA ILE A 19 18.84 7.34 -9.61
C ILE A 19 20.36 7.22 -9.48
N THR A 20 20.96 8.09 -8.67
CA THR A 20 22.36 8.01 -8.22
C THR A 20 22.44 8.05 -6.69
N ASP A 21 23.57 7.65 -6.10
CA ASP A 21 23.83 7.69 -4.66
C ASP A 21 22.70 7.09 -3.78
N LEU A 22 22.18 5.91 -4.14
CA LEU A 22 21.09 5.24 -3.43
C LEU A 22 21.52 4.65 -2.08
N GLU A 23 20.88 5.11 -1.01
CA GLU A 23 21.02 4.65 0.36
C GLU A 23 19.65 4.14 0.88
N LEU A 24 19.61 2.94 1.48
CA LEU A 24 18.41 2.32 2.05
C LEU A 24 18.56 2.09 3.56
N TYR A 25 17.47 2.30 4.31
CA TYR A 25 17.46 2.21 5.77
C TYR A 25 16.22 1.49 6.30
N ASP A 26 16.42 0.36 7.00
CA ASP A 26 15.34 -0.48 7.56
C ASP A 26 14.79 0.01 8.92
N SER A 27 15.31 1.14 9.40
CA SER A 27 14.91 1.77 10.66
C SER A 27 14.91 3.29 10.57
N TYR A 28 13.90 3.91 11.20
CA TYR A 28 13.79 5.35 11.36
C TYR A 28 15.04 5.96 12.02
N GLN A 29 15.60 5.28 13.02
CA GLN A 29 16.78 5.78 13.75
C GLN A 29 18.02 5.87 12.86
N ASN A 30 18.26 4.86 12.02
CA ASN A 30 19.38 4.86 11.09
C ASN A 30 19.22 5.97 10.04
N PHE A 31 18.00 6.16 9.53
CA PHE A 31 17.68 7.23 8.59
C PHE A 31 17.93 8.63 9.19
N ILE A 32 17.40 8.91 10.39
CA ILE A 32 17.63 10.19 11.07
C ILE A 32 19.13 10.39 11.38
N GLN A 33 19.83 9.36 11.86
CA GLN A 33 21.27 9.45 12.12
C GLN A 33 22.06 9.80 10.85
N ALA A 34 21.74 9.18 9.71
CA ALA A 34 22.38 9.50 8.43
C ALA A 34 22.11 10.95 7.97
N ARG A 35 20.87 11.45 8.13
CA ARG A 35 20.55 12.87 7.88
C ARG A 35 21.39 13.81 8.74
N THR A 36 21.53 13.51 10.04
CA THR A 36 22.33 14.31 10.97
C THR A 36 23.81 14.32 10.57
N LEU A 37 24.38 13.17 10.20
CA LEU A 37 25.76 13.06 9.71
C LEU A 37 25.97 13.82 8.40
N ALA A 38 24.95 13.86 7.53
CA ALA A 38 24.94 14.64 6.29
C ALA A 38 24.63 16.15 6.50
N ASN A 39 24.52 16.62 7.75
CA ASN A 39 24.14 18.00 8.13
C ASN A 39 22.84 18.50 7.48
N ARG A 40 21.90 17.59 7.17
CA ARG A 40 20.59 17.94 6.59
C ARG A 40 19.68 18.57 7.65
N PRO A 41 18.83 19.55 7.30
CA PRO A 41 17.85 20.10 8.23
C PRO A 41 16.95 19.01 8.83
N ASP A 42 16.66 19.17 10.12
CA ASP A 42 15.75 18.30 10.86
C ASP A 42 14.30 18.65 10.52
N PHE A 43 13.48 17.62 10.26
CA PHE A 43 12.05 17.79 10.12
C PHE A 43 11.32 16.57 10.69
N ASN A 44 10.09 16.79 11.18
CA ASN A 44 9.30 15.73 11.77
C ASN A 44 8.72 14.81 10.67
N VAL A 45 9.45 13.77 10.29
CA VAL A 45 9.02 12.76 9.31
C VAL A 45 7.68 12.14 9.69
N SER A 46 7.44 11.85 10.98
CA SER A 46 6.17 11.26 11.45
C SER A 46 4.95 12.17 11.26
N SER A 47 5.16 13.47 11.02
CA SER A 47 4.07 14.41 10.69
C SER A 47 3.66 14.39 9.21
N ILE A 48 4.40 13.68 8.36
CA ILE A 48 4.04 13.52 6.95
C ILE A 48 3.00 12.41 6.80
N GLY A 49 1.82 12.77 6.27
CA GLY A 49 0.77 11.82 5.91
C GLY A 49 0.24 11.03 7.10
N HIS A 50 0.48 9.72 7.10
CA HIS A 50 0.06 8.78 8.15
C HIS A 50 1.21 7.89 8.64
N LEU A 51 2.45 8.38 8.53
CA LEU A 51 3.65 7.62 8.95
C LEU A 51 3.68 7.31 10.46
N ASP A 52 3.01 8.14 11.28
CA ASP A 52 2.74 7.85 12.69
C ASP A 52 2.02 6.50 12.89
N LYS A 53 1.04 6.18 12.03
CA LYS A 53 0.30 4.91 12.07
C LYS A 53 1.13 3.75 11.54
N VAL A 54 1.86 3.98 10.43
CA VAL A 54 2.79 2.99 9.83
C VAL A 54 3.77 2.49 10.87
N PHE A 55 4.45 3.43 11.54
CA PHE A 55 5.45 3.14 12.55
C PHE A 55 4.89 2.30 13.71
N ASN A 56 3.69 2.64 14.18
CA ASN A 56 3.02 1.91 15.26
C ASN A 56 2.63 0.48 14.85
N GLU A 57 2.05 0.30 13.67
CA GLU A 57 1.67 -1.04 13.17
C GLU A 57 2.91 -1.90 12.86
N ASN A 58 3.95 -1.33 12.25
CA ASN A 58 5.19 -2.04 11.97
C ASN A 58 5.95 -2.42 13.25
N SER A 59 5.97 -1.54 14.26
CA SER A 59 6.56 -1.85 15.57
C SER A 59 5.84 -3.03 16.25
N TYR A 60 4.51 -3.07 16.16
CA TYR A 60 3.70 -4.19 16.67
C TYR A 60 3.99 -5.49 15.92
N MET A 61 4.06 -5.45 14.58
CA MET A 61 4.34 -6.63 13.75
C MET A 61 5.77 -7.17 13.95
N LYS A 62 6.79 -6.30 14.03
CA LYS A 62 8.17 -6.67 14.38
C LYS A 62 8.22 -7.38 15.75
N ALA A 63 7.46 -6.89 16.73
CA ALA A 63 7.37 -7.50 18.06
C ALA A 63 6.64 -8.86 18.07
N ILE A 64 5.72 -9.13 17.14
CA ILE A 64 5.08 -10.46 17.00
C ILE A 64 6.05 -11.46 16.39
N LEU A 65 6.78 -11.10 15.34
CA LEU A 65 7.64 -12.03 14.60
C LEU A 65 8.91 -12.39 15.39
N ALA A 66 9.47 -11.43 16.13
CA ALA A 66 10.53 -11.70 17.10
C ALA A 66 10.14 -12.72 18.18
N ARG A 67 8.83 -12.90 18.47
CA ARG A 67 8.31 -13.94 19.39
C ARG A 67 8.01 -15.28 18.71
N ARG A 68 8.02 -15.34 17.37
CA ARG A 68 7.74 -16.53 16.57
C ARG A 68 8.99 -17.17 15.97
N GLU A 69 10.16 -16.56 16.16
CA GLU A 69 11.42 -16.91 15.46
C GLU A 69 11.26 -16.92 13.93
N ASP A 70 10.28 -16.17 13.44
CA ASP A 70 9.88 -16.11 12.04
C ASP A 70 10.64 -14.98 11.35
N ASN A 71 11.70 -15.37 10.65
CA ASN A 71 12.55 -14.49 9.85
C ASN A 71 11.96 -14.21 8.46
N SER A 72 10.68 -14.53 8.20
CA SER A 72 10.07 -14.25 6.90
C SER A 72 10.11 -12.74 6.59
N PRO A 73 10.45 -12.36 5.34
CA PRO A 73 10.54 -10.95 4.99
C PRO A 73 9.16 -10.27 5.10
N ILE A 74 8.92 -9.45 6.13
CA ILE A 74 7.63 -8.75 6.29
C ILE A 74 7.36 -7.85 5.08
N PRO A 75 6.28 -8.04 4.31
CA PRO A 75 6.00 -7.22 3.14
C PRO A 75 5.65 -5.77 3.50
N ASN A 76 5.23 -5.51 4.75
CA ASN A 76 4.80 -4.19 5.21
C ASN A 76 5.92 -3.33 5.85
N ILE A 77 7.17 -3.81 5.92
CA ILE A 77 8.26 -2.99 6.48
C ILE A 77 8.41 -1.71 5.65
N GLU A 78 8.23 -0.59 6.33
CA GLU A 78 8.65 0.71 5.85
C GLU A 78 10.18 0.71 5.67
N GLN A 79 10.63 1.11 4.50
CA GLN A 79 12.04 1.29 4.19
C GLN A 79 12.24 2.75 3.81
N TYR A 80 13.06 3.43 4.59
CA TYR A 80 13.44 4.81 4.31
C TYR A 80 14.56 4.79 3.28
N PHE A 81 14.61 5.80 2.43
CA PHE A 81 15.62 5.90 1.39
C PHE A 81 16.12 7.33 1.23
N CYS A 82 17.34 7.44 0.73
CA CYS A 82 17.87 8.65 0.12
C CYS A 82 18.49 8.29 -1.22
N PHE A 83 18.33 9.15 -2.22
CA PHE A 83 19.09 9.10 -3.47
C PHE A 83 19.19 10.49 -4.08
N LYS A 84 19.90 10.61 -5.19
CA LYS A 84 19.94 11.83 -6.01
C LYS A 84 19.31 11.63 -7.37
N LEU A 85 18.73 12.71 -7.88
CA LEU A 85 18.41 12.92 -9.30
C LEU A 85 19.17 14.17 -9.74
N GLY A 86 20.25 13.99 -10.50
CA GLY A 86 21.23 15.05 -10.75
C GLY A 86 21.80 15.62 -9.44
N ASP A 87 21.61 16.92 -9.21
CA ASP A 87 22.03 17.62 -7.99
C ASP A 87 20.99 17.57 -6.86
N LYS A 88 19.77 17.06 -7.11
CA LYS A 88 18.66 17.11 -6.14
C LYS A 88 18.66 15.89 -5.23
N VAL A 89 18.75 16.14 -3.92
CA VAL A 89 18.64 15.09 -2.89
C VAL A 89 17.17 14.75 -2.67
N ILE A 90 16.82 13.50 -2.94
CA ILE A 90 15.49 12.94 -2.74
C ILE A 90 15.52 12.05 -1.50
N GLU A 91 14.55 12.22 -0.61
CA GLU A 91 14.43 11.47 0.64
C GLU A 91 12.99 10.97 0.77
N GLY A 92 12.77 9.80 1.36
CA GLY A 92 11.40 9.30 1.49
C GLY A 92 11.28 7.99 2.24
N VAL A 93 10.07 7.44 2.21
CA VAL A 93 9.74 6.14 2.78
C VAL A 93 8.63 5.49 1.97
N PHE A 94 8.84 4.23 1.60
CA PHE A 94 7.84 3.37 0.98
C PHE A 94 7.83 2.03 1.70
N CYS A 95 6.79 1.21 1.47
CA CYS A 95 6.79 -0.17 1.92
C CYS A 95 7.69 -0.99 0.97
N ARG A 96 8.99 -1.07 1.30
CA ARG A 96 10.13 -1.54 0.49
C ARG A 96 10.45 -0.70 -0.75
N ALA A 97 11.75 -0.47 -0.96
CA ALA A 97 12.32 0.06 -2.20
C ALA A 97 12.93 -1.10 -3.02
N PHE A 98 12.54 -1.21 -4.28
CA PHE A 98 13.12 -2.18 -5.24
C PHE A 98 13.60 -1.50 -6.53
N PHE A 99 13.82 -0.19 -6.46
CA PHE A 99 14.51 0.59 -7.48
C PHE A 99 16.01 0.61 -7.18
N ASN A 100 16.82 0.74 -8.23
CA ASN A 100 18.28 0.62 -8.19
C ASN A 100 18.95 1.88 -8.74
N ILE A 101 20.26 2.00 -8.48
CA ILE A 101 21.10 2.99 -9.17
C ILE A 101 21.03 2.73 -10.67
N GLY A 102 20.82 3.79 -11.46
CA GLY A 102 20.63 3.71 -12.91
C GLY A 102 19.19 3.50 -13.37
N ASP A 103 18.21 3.32 -12.48
CA ASP A 103 16.80 3.35 -12.88
C ASP A 103 16.39 4.79 -13.26
N TYR A 104 15.75 4.95 -14.42
CA TYR A 104 15.01 6.18 -14.75
C TYR A 104 13.68 6.21 -14.01
N VAL A 105 13.42 7.31 -13.29
CA VAL A 105 12.24 7.45 -12.43
C VAL A 105 11.61 8.84 -12.52
N GLU A 106 10.32 8.89 -12.21
CA GLU A 106 9.55 10.12 -12.04
C GLU A 106 9.02 10.18 -10.60
N VAL A 107 9.52 11.13 -9.81
CA VAL A 107 9.26 11.20 -8.37
C VAL A 107 8.35 12.38 -8.05
N VAL A 108 7.19 12.09 -7.47
CA VAL A 108 6.25 13.08 -6.95
C VAL A 108 6.77 13.58 -5.60
N VAL A 109 7.09 14.87 -5.50
CA VAL A 109 7.76 15.45 -4.34
C VAL A 109 7.11 16.73 -3.81
N ASP A 110 7.34 17.03 -2.53
CA ASP A 110 7.29 18.41 -2.01
C ASP A 110 8.67 18.80 -1.49
N GLN A 111 8.98 20.10 -1.51
CA GLN A 111 10.28 20.57 -1.05
C GLN A 111 10.29 20.64 0.49
N ILE A 112 11.38 20.16 1.11
CA ILE A 112 11.62 20.27 2.55
C ILE A 112 12.62 21.40 2.84
N GLU A 113 12.93 21.64 4.11
CA GLU A 113 13.97 22.62 4.46
C GLU A 113 15.36 22.12 4.03
N GLY A 114 16.17 23.02 3.45
CA GLY A 114 17.37 22.65 2.69
C GLY A 114 17.05 22.37 1.22
N GLU A 115 18.06 22.07 0.40
CA GLU A 115 17.91 21.78 -1.04
C GLU A 115 17.45 20.34 -1.31
N SER A 116 16.67 19.78 -0.39
CA SER A 116 16.21 18.39 -0.39
C SER A 116 14.70 18.31 -0.63
N TYR A 117 14.23 17.14 -1.06
CA TYR A 117 12.85 16.90 -1.45
C TYR A 117 12.32 15.63 -0.78
N PHE A 118 11.07 15.67 -0.32
CA PHE A 118 10.40 14.49 0.22
C PHE A 118 9.53 13.80 -0.84
N ALA A 119 9.78 12.52 -1.07
CA ALA A 119 9.06 11.69 -2.04
C ALA A 119 7.75 11.13 -1.48
N TYR A 120 6.67 11.40 -2.22
CA TYR A 120 5.31 10.92 -1.94
C TYR A 120 4.86 9.80 -2.88
N ALA A 121 5.41 9.74 -4.09
CA ALA A 121 5.25 8.61 -4.99
C ALA A 121 6.43 8.56 -5.97
N LEU A 122 6.68 7.39 -6.55
CA LEU A 122 7.72 7.17 -7.55
C LEU A 122 7.15 6.27 -8.65
N ARG A 123 7.23 6.71 -9.91
CA ARG A 123 7.00 5.86 -11.09
C ARG A 123 8.34 5.41 -11.66
N ARG A 124 8.44 4.16 -12.09
CA ARG A 124 9.52 3.66 -12.96
C ARG A 124 8.92 3.36 -14.34
N PRO A 125 9.08 4.25 -15.34
CA PRO A 125 8.37 4.15 -16.61
C PRO A 125 8.64 2.87 -17.42
N VAL A 126 9.86 2.33 -17.37
CA VAL A 126 10.26 1.15 -18.15
C VAL A 126 9.45 -0.11 -17.82
N ASP A 127 8.91 -0.23 -16.60
CA ASP A 127 8.16 -1.41 -16.18
C ASP A 127 6.81 -1.14 -15.48
N HIS A 128 6.38 0.12 -15.46
CA HIS A 128 5.09 0.58 -14.95
C HIS A 128 4.88 0.37 -13.45
N TYR A 129 5.96 0.22 -12.67
CA TYR A 129 5.84 0.21 -11.22
C TYR A 129 5.60 1.61 -10.65
N LEU A 130 4.67 1.68 -9.70
CA LEU A 130 4.34 2.85 -8.90
C LEU A 130 4.46 2.48 -7.41
N TRP A 131 5.40 3.15 -6.74
CA TRP A 131 5.46 3.20 -5.29
C TRP A 131 4.63 4.38 -4.79
N LEU A 132 3.84 4.15 -3.76
CA LEU A 132 3.03 5.17 -3.09
C LEU A 132 3.50 5.34 -1.64
N HIS A 133 3.41 6.57 -1.15
CA HIS A 133 3.52 6.85 0.28
C HIS A 133 2.61 5.90 1.08
N PRO A 134 3.06 5.33 2.21
CA PRO A 134 2.26 4.40 2.99
C PRO A 134 0.85 4.93 3.32
N TYR A 135 -0.15 4.06 3.21
CA TYR A 135 -1.60 4.38 3.34
C TYR A 135 -2.16 5.42 2.35
N ALA A 136 -1.40 5.89 1.35
CA ALA A 136 -1.89 6.80 0.32
C ALA A 136 -2.50 6.06 -0.90
N THR A 137 -3.20 4.94 -0.68
CA THR A 137 -3.72 4.08 -1.77
C THR A 137 -5.07 4.54 -2.33
N MET A 138 -5.80 5.38 -1.59
CA MET A 138 -7.18 5.76 -1.93
C MET A 138 -7.49 7.25 -1.70
N GLY A 139 -8.26 7.83 -2.61
CA GLY A 139 -8.75 9.20 -2.50
C GLY A 139 -9.82 9.39 -1.40
N THR A 140 -9.89 10.59 -0.84
CA THR A 140 -10.66 10.89 0.38
C THR A 140 -12.18 10.76 0.20
N GLU A 141 -12.72 11.02 -0.99
CA GLU A 141 -14.17 10.92 -1.27
C GLU A 141 -14.61 9.47 -1.51
N LEU A 142 -13.74 8.63 -2.11
CA LEU A 142 -14.00 7.20 -2.20
C LEU A 142 -13.97 6.54 -0.82
N ALA A 143 -12.96 6.86 0.01
CA ALA A 143 -12.86 6.35 1.37
C ALA A 143 -14.06 6.78 2.24
N LYS A 144 -14.47 8.06 2.21
CA LYS A 144 -15.68 8.55 2.89
C LYS A 144 -16.93 7.77 2.48
N ARG A 145 -17.07 7.41 1.20
CA ARG A 145 -18.21 6.63 0.69
C ARG A 145 -18.13 5.14 1.04
N LYS A 146 -16.95 4.50 0.97
CA LYS A 146 -16.74 3.13 1.48
C LYS A 146 -17.09 3.08 2.97
N LYS A 147 -16.59 4.05 3.77
CA LYS A 147 -16.91 4.22 5.19
C LYS A 147 -18.40 4.45 5.45
N LYS A 148 -19.10 5.25 4.64
CA LYS A 148 -20.57 5.43 4.73
C LYS A 148 -21.36 4.17 4.38
N LYS A 149 -20.92 3.40 3.37
CA LYS A 149 -21.54 2.10 3.01
C LYS A 149 -21.36 1.08 4.13
N TYR A 150 -20.19 1.07 4.76
CA TYR A 150 -19.87 0.21 5.90
C TYR A 150 -20.68 0.59 7.15
N LEU A 151 -20.69 1.89 7.51
CA LEU A 151 -21.53 2.48 8.57
C LEU A 151 -23.03 2.60 8.18
N SER A 152 -23.50 1.76 7.26
CA SER A 152 -24.95 1.62 7.05
C SER A 152 -25.60 1.08 8.33
N LEU A 153 -26.84 1.50 8.59
CA LEU A 153 -27.58 1.08 9.79
C LEU A 153 -27.72 -0.46 9.87
N ILE A 154 -27.79 -1.15 8.73
CA ILE A 154 -28.02 -2.60 8.67
C ILE A 154 -26.88 -3.40 9.35
N PRO A 155 -25.59 -3.28 8.92
CA PRO A 155 -24.47 -3.86 9.67
C PRO A 155 -24.46 -3.48 11.14
N ILE A 156 -24.64 -2.18 11.46
CA ILE A 156 -24.59 -1.71 12.85
C ILE A 156 -25.64 -2.41 13.72
N ILE A 157 -26.90 -2.48 13.26
CA ILE A 157 -27.98 -3.17 13.98
C ILE A 157 -27.68 -4.66 14.16
N ILE A 158 -27.15 -5.33 13.13
CA ILE A 158 -26.80 -6.76 13.18
C ILE A 158 -25.68 -6.99 14.20
N PHE A 159 -24.54 -6.31 14.09
CA PHE A 159 -23.42 -6.53 15.02
C PHE A 159 -23.77 -6.09 16.45
N SER A 160 -24.54 -5.01 16.63
CA SER A 160 -25.02 -4.60 17.95
C SER A 160 -25.97 -5.63 18.59
N SER A 161 -26.86 -6.27 17.82
CA SER A 161 -27.77 -7.28 18.38
C SER A 161 -27.04 -8.56 18.80
N PHE A 162 -26.01 -8.98 18.04
CA PHE A 162 -25.11 -10.06 18.43
C PHE A 162 -24.38 -9.73 19.75
N GLY A 163 -23.82 -8.52 19.88
CA GLY A 163 -23.16 -8.08 21.11
C GLY A 163 -24.08 -8.01 22.33
N ILE A 164 -25.32 -7.52 22.16
CA ILE A 164 -26.33 -7.45 23.24
C ILE A 164 -26.77 -8.85 23.66
N THR A 165 -27.03 -9.74 22.69
CA THR A 165 -27.41 -11.14 22.96
C THR A 165 -26.29 -11.90 23.67
N GLY A 166 -25.05 -11.71 23.22
CA GLY A 166 -23.85 -12.27 23.86
C GLY A 166 -23.67 -11.80 25.29
N ALA A 167 -23.80 -10.49 25.54
CA ALA A 167 -23.74 -9.90 26.87
C ALA A 167 -24.82 -10.46 27.82
N PHE A 168 -26.08 -10.53 27.33
CA PHE A 168 -27.18 -11.06 28.12
C PHE A 168 -26.98 -12.55 28.45
N PHE A 169 -26.58 -13.36 27.46
CA PHE A 169 -26.28 -14.78 27.65
C PHE A 169 -25.11 -15.00 28.62
N PHE A 170 -24.03 -14.22 28.49
CA PHE A 170 -22.88 -14.24 29.41
C PHE A 170 -23.30 -13.98 30.86
N VAL A 171 -24.02 -12.89 31.11
CA VAL A 171 -24.48 -12.51 32.46
C VAL A 171 -25.49 -13.53 33.01
N TYR A 172 -26.43 -13.99 32.19
CA TYR A 172 -27.41 -15.00 32.59
C TYR A 172 -26.73 -16.32 33.00
N MET A 173 -25.79 -16.81 32.19
CA MET A 173 -25.05 -18.05 32.48
C MET A 173 -24.15 -17.90 33.71
N LEU A 174 -23.56 -16.72 33.97
CA LEU A 174 -22.84 -16.44 35.22
C LEU A 174 -23.75 -16.48 36.46
N ILE A 175 -24.94 -15.88 36.39
CA ILE A 175 -25.92 -15.89 37.49
C ILE A 175 -26.36 -17.35 37.79
N LEU A 176 -26.64 -18.14 36.75
CA LEU A 176 -26.96 -19.56 36.91
C LEU A 176 -25.78 -20.36 37.47
N ALA A 177 -24.55 -20.14 36.96
CA ALA A 177 -23.36 -20.83 37.45
C ALA A 177 -23.11 -20.58 38.95
N TYR A 178 -23.31 -19.34 39.40
CA TYR A 178 -23.21 -18.97 40.81
C TYR A 178 -24.34 -19.61 41.65
N SER A 179 -25.59 -19.51 41.19
CA SER A 179 -26.77 -20.02 41.91
C SER A 179 -26.73 -21.55 42.08
N TYR A 180 -26.44 -22.28 41.00
CA TYR A 180 -26.38 -23.74 40.98
C TYR A 180 -25.01 -24.33 41.34
N LYS A 181 -24.00 -23.49 41.63
CA LYS A 181 -22.60 -23.87 41.89
C LYS A 181 -22.02 -24.84 40.85
N ASN A 182 -22.41 -24.68 39.59
CA ASN A 182 -22.11 -25.63 38.51
C ASN A 182 -21.05 -25.06 37.55
N VAL A 183 -19.86 -25.67 37.54
CA VAL A 183 -18.73 -25.28 36.70
C VAL A 183 -19.03 -25.43 35.21
N ALA A 184 -19.90 -26.36 34.79
CA ALA A 184 -20.29 -26.51 33.38
C ALA A 184 -20.98 -25.25 32.83
N LEU A 185 -21.67 -24.48 33.68
CA LEU A 185 -22.32 -23.23 33.28
C LEU A 185 -21.30 -22.08 33.08
N LEU A 186 -20.10 -22.16 33.67
CA LEU A 186 -19.01 -21.21 33.39
C LEU A 186 -18.45 -21.40 31.98
N PHE A 187 -18.40 -22.63 31.46
CA PHE A 187 -18.10 -22.88 30.04
C PHE A 187 -19.18 -22.30 29.14
N GLY A 188 -20.46 -22.40 29.52
CA GLY A 188 -21.56 -21.72 28.84
C GLY A 188 -21.39 -20.19 28.82
N ALA A 189 -20.98 -19.58 29.94
CA ALA A 189 -20.62 -18.16 29.95
C ALA A 189 -19.45 -17.85 29.00
N ALA A 190 -18.38 -18.66 29.00
CA ALA A 190 -17.26 -18.47 28.07
C ALA A 190 -17.68 -18.52 26.58
N VAL A 191 -18.63 -19.39 26.21
CA VAL A 191 -19.23 -19.40 24.85
C VAL A 191 -19.98 -18.09 24.56
N GLY A 192 -20.61 -17.47 25.56
CA GLY A 192 -21.20 -16.13 25.45
C GLY A 192 -20.21 -15.04 25.03
N LEU A 193 -18.91 -15.19 25.35
CA LEU A 193 -17.88 -14.24 24.91
C LEU A 193 -17.57 -14.34 23.40
N LEU A 194 -17.83 -15.49 22.77
CA LEU A 194 -17.62 -15.67 21.32
C LEU A 194 -18.55 -14.79 20.49
N PHE A 195 -19.71 -14.39 21.02
CA PHE A 195 -20.64 -13.46 20.38
C PHE A 195 -20.08 -12.02 20.25
N PHE A 196 -18.99 -11.69 20.94
CA PHE A 196 -18.26 -10.44 20.72
C PHE A 196 -17.25 -10.52 19.57
N LEU A 197 -16.88 -11.72 19.08
CA LEU A 197 -15.94 -11.86 17.96
C LEU A 197 -16.46 -11.17 16.67
N PRO A 198 -17.73 -11.32 16.24
CA PRO A 198 -18.25 -10.59 15.08
C PRO A 198 -18.16 -9.06 15.26
N VAL A 199 -18.42 -8.56 16.46
CA VAL A 199 -18.29 -7.13 16.80
C VAL A 199 -16.84 -6.66 16.74
N HIS A 200 -15.92 -7.45 17.27
CA HIS A 200 -14.49 -7.19 17.22
C HIS A 200 -13.96 -7.21 15.78
N PHE A 201 -14.32 -8.21 14.97
CA PHE A 201 -13.95 -8.26 13.55
C PHE A 201 -14.52 -7.07 12.77
N TYR A 202 -15.80 -6.72 12.96
CA TYR A 202 -16.41 -5.55 12.34
C TYR A 202 -15.68 -4.23 12.71
N TYR A 203 -15.28 -4.07 13.97
CA TYR A 203 -14.53 -2.89 14.42
C TYR A 203 -13.06 -2.90 13.96
N SER A 204 -12.44 -4.08 13.84
CA SER A 204 -11.08 -4.25 13.33
C SER A 204 -11.00 -3.91 11.83
N SER A 205 -11.89 -4.49 11.02
CA SER A 205 -12.01 -4.17 9.59
C SER A 205 -12.39 -2.71 9.34
N PHE A 206 -13.06 -2.04 10.29
CA PHE A 206 -13.31 -0.60 10.21
C PHE A 206 -12.02 0.25 10.30
N LYS A 207 -11.00 -0.18 11.07
CA LYS A 207 -9.69 0.52 11.10
C LYS A 207 -8.94 0.41 9.76
N GLN A 208 -9.11 -0.70 9.04
CA GLN A 208 -8.50 -0.89 7.71
C GLN A 208 -9.10 0.03 6.63
N LEU A 209 -10.24 0.69 6.88
CA LEU A 209 -10.84 1.68 5.97
C LEU A 209 -10.19 3.08 6.04
N GLU A 210 -9.05 3.23 6.73
CA GLU A 210 -8.32 4.50 6.85
C GLU A 210 -7.35 4.82 5.68
N SER A 211 -7.33 4.03 4.60
CA SER A 211 -6.50 4.27 3.40
C SER A 211 -6.87 5.53 2.58
N GLY A 212 -7.87 6.28 3.02
CA GLY A 212 -8.31 7.54 2.40
C GLY A 212 -7.52 8.75 2.88
N SER A 213 -6.46 9.15 2.19
CA SER A 213 -5.59 10.24 2.62
C SER A 213 -5.63 11.48 1.70
N PRO A 214 -5.58 12.71 2.24
CA PRO A 214 -5.34 13.92 1.44
C PRO A 214 -4.01 13.88 0.67
N VAL A 215 -3.04 13.10 1.16
CA VAL A 215 -1.77 12.82 0.45
C VAL A 215 -2.06 12.06 -0.85
N ALA A 216 -2.93 11.05 -0.82
CA ALA A 216 -3.36 10.30 -2.00
C ALA A 216 -4.08 11.21 -3.00
N ASP A 217 -4.99 12.08 -2.53
CA ASP A 217 -5.66 13.09 -3.39
C ASP A 217 -4.62 13.95 -4.15
N LYS A 218 -3.57 14.43 -3.46
CA LYS A 218 -2.51 15.29 -4.04
C LYS A 218 -1.56 14.49 -4.94
N ILE A 219 -1.20 13.24 -4.60
CA ILE A 219 -0.44 12.32 -5.47
C ILE A 219 -1.20 12.06 -6.77
N PHE A 220 -2.42 11.54 -6.69
CA PHE A 220 -3.20 11.15 -7.87
C PHE A 220 -3.50 12.36 -8.77
N ALA A 221 -3.76 13.54 -8.19
CA ALA A 221 -3.92 14.77 -8.95
C ALA A 221 -2.64 15.22 -9.66
N THR A 222 -1.46 15.00 -9.06
CA THR A 222 -0.15 15.35 -9.65
C THR A 222 0.24 14.39 -10.77
N LEU A 223 -0.03 13.09 -10.58
CA LEU A 223 0.18 12.06 -11.60
C LEU A 223 -0.82 12.15 -12.77
N GLY A 224 -1.90 12.95 -12.63
CA GLY A 224 -2.88 13.24 -13.67
C GLY A 224 -4.16 12.39 -13.67
N TYR A 225 -4.36 11.52 -12.67
CA TYR A 225 -5.50 10.60 -12.62
C TYR A 225 -6.86 11.34 -12.64
N VAL A 226 -7.79 10.82 -13.42
CA VAL A 226 -9.15 11.36 -13.53
C VAL A 226 -9.91 11.16 -12.22
N ASN A 227 -10.45 12.26 -11.68
CA ASN A 227 -11.21 12.29 -10.41
C ASN A 227 -10.41 11.70 -9.21
N PRO A 228 -9.28 12.33 -8.82
CA PRO A 228 -8.29 11.74 -7.91
C PRO A 228 -8.86 11.42 -6.52
N LYS A 229 -9.79 12.25 -6.02
CA LYS A 229 -10.49 12.01 -4.73
C LYS A 229 -11.37 10.78 -4.73
N ASN A 230 -11.76 10.31 -5.92
CA ASN A 230 -12.57 9.13 -6.17
C ASN A 230 -11.73 8.00 -6.79
N PHE A 231 -10.40 8.12 -6.79
CA PHE A 231 -9.51 7.07 -7.27
C PHE A 231 -9.11 6.12 -6.14
N ALA A 232 -8.72 4.92 -6.52
CA ALA A 232 -8.19 3.85 -5.67
C ALA A 232 -7.22 3.08 -6.54
N ILE A 233 -5.96 2.95 -6.12
CA ILE A 233 -4.95 2.21 -6.89
C ILE A 233 -5.31 0.73 -7.01
N GLU A 234 -6.10 0.20 -6.07
CA GLU A 234 -6.60 -1.17 -6.12
C GLU A 234 -7.44 -1.45 -7.37
N ARG A 235 -8.00 -0.42 -8.05
CA ARG A 235 -8.70 -0.59 -9.34
C ARG A 235 -7.80 -1.04 -10.48
N GLU A 236 -6.52 -0.69 -10.45
CA GLU A 236 -5.55 -1.19 -11.44
C GLU A 236 -5.35 -2.70 -11.22
N CYS A 237 -5.25 -3.13 -9.95
CA CYS A 237 -5.18 -4.55 -9.59
C CYS A 237 -6.47 -5.31 -9.92
N ASP A 238 -7.64 -4.74 -9.60
CA ASP A 238 -8.96 -5.32 -9.90
C ASP A 238 -9.09 -5.63 -11.41
N PHE A 239 -8.61 -4.74 -12.28
CA PHE A 239 -8.61 -4.96 -13.74
C PHE A 239 -7.76 -6.18 -14.16
N PHE A 240 -6.57 -6.34 -13.58
CA PHE A 240 -5.71 -7.51 -13.88
C PHE A 240 -6.32 -8.81 -13.36
N ILE A 241 -6.93 -8.79 -12.17
CA ILE A 241 -7.64 -9.94 -11.59
C ILE A 241 -8.85 -10.34 -12.46
N ASP A 242 -9.69 -9.37 -12.83
CA ASP A 242 -10.86 -9.61 -13.68
C ASP A 242 -10.46 -10.15 -15.07
N LYS A 243 -9.40 -9.59 -15.68
CA LYS A 243 -8.86 -10.07 -16.96
C LYS A 243 -8.28 -11.49 -16.84
N PHE A 244 -7.56 -11.79 -15.77
CA PHE A 244 -7.00 -13.12 -15.55
C PHE A 244 -8.08 -14.18 -15.34
N ASN A 245 -9.07 -13.89 -14.50
CA ASN A 245 -10.22 -14.77 -14.26
C ASN A 245 -11.02 -15.02 -15.56
N PHE A 246 -11.20 -14.01 -16.40
CA PHE A 246 -11.85 -14.15 -17.70
C PHE A 246 -11.07 -15.11 -18.64
N LEU A 247 -9.74 -15.00 -18.68
CA LEU A 247 -8.88 -15.90 -19.46
C LEU A 247 -8.86 -17.32 -18.88
N TYR A 248 -8.89 -17.46 -17.55
CA TYR A 248 -9.01 -18.76 -16.87
C TYR A 248 -10.31 -19.48 -17.23
N GLU A 249 -11.45 -18.79 -17.19
CA GLU A 249 -12.74 -19.39 -17.58
C GLU A 249 -12.76 -19.79 -19.06
N GLN A 250 -12.08 -19.04 -19.95
CA GLN A 250 -11.88 -19.46 -21.35
C GLN A 250 -11.00 -20.70 -21.47
N TYR A 251 -9.92 -20.79 -20.69
CA TYR A 251 -9.04 -21.95 -20.66
C TYR A 251 -9.79 -23.20 -20.16
N LYS A 252 -10.44 -23.08 -18.99
CA LYS A 252 -11.28 -24.11 -18.35
C LYS A 252 -12.39 -24.63 -19.26
N ALA A 253 -13.07 -23.75 -20.00
CA ALA A 253 -14.11 -24.15 -20.95
C ALA A 253 -13.60 -24.97 -22.16
N ASN A 254 -12.30 -24.85 -22.48
CA ASN A 254 -11.65 -25.61 -23.56
C ASN A 254 -10.68 -26.69 -23.04
N TYR A 255 -10.60 -26.88 -21.72
CA TYR A 255 -9.68 -27.82 -21.10
C TYR A 255 -10.10 -29.26 -21.41
N SER A 256 -9.13 -30.05 -21.86
CA SER A 256 -9.29 -31.46 -22.23
C SER A 256 -8.30 -32.39 -21.51
N GLY A 257 -7.59 -31.85 -20.50
CA GLY A 257 -6.71 -32.61 -19.63
C GLY A 257 -7.46 -33.39 -18.55
N SER A 258 -6.71 -33.99 -17.63
CA SER A 258 -7.24 -34.88 -16.60
C SER A 258 -7.39 -34.26 -15.22
N LEU A 259 -6.98 -33.00 -15.01
CA LEU A 259 -7.20 -32.33 -13.73
C LEU A 259 -8.70 -32.13 -13.48
N THR A 260 -9.14 -32.57 -12.30
CA THR A 260 -10.51 -32.37 -11.81
C THR A 260 -10.56 -31.46 -10.59
N ASP A 261 -9.41 -31.15 -10.00
CA ASP A 261 -9.29 -30.16 -8.93
C ASP A 261 -9.20 -28.74 -9.53
N GLU A 262 -9.90 -27.80 -8.90
CA GLU A 262 -10.02 -26.43 -9.40
C GLU A 262 -8.83 -25.54 -9.01
N GLU A 263 -8.12 -25.87 -7.92
CA GLU A 263 -6.91 -25.17 -7.50
C GLU A 263 -5.72 -25.61 -8.36
N GLU A 264 -5.54 -26.93 -8.56
CA GLU A 264 -4.51 -27.47 -9.47
C GLU A 264 -4.67 -26.96 -10.91
N LEU A 265 -5.91 -26.88 -11.43
CA LEU A 265 -6.17 -26.37 -12.78
C LEU A 265 -5.89 -24.86 -12.92
N TYR A 266 -6.14 -24.09 -11.86
CA TYR A 266 -5.85 -22.66 -11.82
C TYR A 266 -4.33 -22.40 -11.74
N GLU A 267 -3.58 -23.23 -11.02
CA GLU A 267 -2.11 -23.21 -11.02
C GLU A 267 -1.54 -23.60 -12.39
N GLU A 268 -2.03 -24.69 -13.02
CA GLU A 268 -1.62 -25.11 -14.37
C GLU A 268 -1.81 -23.96 -15.39
N PHE A 269 -2.98 -23.32 -15.38
CA PHE A 269 -3.26 -22.16 -16.22
C PHE A 269 -2.35 -20.96 -15.90
N THR A 270 -2.05 -20.72 -14.64
CA THR A 270 -1.19 -19.62 -14.20
C THR A 270 0.22 -19.77 -14.75
N ASP A 271 0.81 -20.95 -14.63
CA ASP A 271 2.16 -21.23 -15.15
C ASP A 271 2.19 -21.26 -16.68
N TYR A 272 1.15 -21.82 -17.32
CA TYR A 272 0.96 -21.76 -18.77
C TYR A 272 0.92 -20.31 -19.28
N TYR A 273 0.11 -19.44 -18.67
CA TYR A 273 -0.04 -18.06 -19.10
C TYR A 273 1.22 -17.20 -18.84
N ARG A 274 1.93 -17.45 -17.72
CA ARG A 274 3.23 -16.81 -17.44
C ARG A 274 4.31 -17.23 -18.45
N SER A 275 4.35 -18.51 -18.83
CA SER A 275 5.39 -19.06 -19.71
C SER A 275 5.18 -18.76 -21.19
N GLN A 276 3.96 -18.42 -21.62
CA GLN A 276 3.72 -17.89 -22.97
C GLN A 276 4.45 -16.56 -23.19
N GLN A 277 5.47 -16.56 -24.05
CA GLN A 277 5.98 -15.35 -24.69
C GLN A 277 5.41 -15.25 -26.11
N SER A 278 4.83 -14.11 -26.45
CA SER A 278 4.29 -13.83 -27.79
C SER A 278 4.76 -12.45 -28.24
N ASP A 279 5.39 -12.39 -29.40
CA ASP A 279 5.80 -11.12 -30.04
C ASP A 279 4.59 -10.21 -30.37
N ASN A 280 3.37 -10.73 -30.26
CA ASN A 280 2.11 -10.01 -30.48
C ASN A 280 1.35 -9.72 -29.16
N ASP A 281 1.94 -9.92 -27.99
CA ASP A 281 1.31 -9.56 -26.70
C ASP A 281 0.94 -8.07 -26.68
N THR A 282 -0.30 -7.76 -26.31
CA THR A 282 -0.73 -6.38 -26.06
C THR A 282 -0.09 -5.83 -24.77
N GLU A 283 -0.02 -4.50 -24.64
CA GLU A 283 0.50 -3.85 -23.42
C GLU A 283 -0.21 -4.35 -22.15
N ASP A 284 -1.54 -4.48 -22.18
CA ASP A 284 -2.35 -5.02 -21.08
C ASP A 284 -2.09 -6.52 -20.81
N GLU A 285 -1.47 -7.29 -21.71
CA GLU A 285 -1.04 -8.68 -21.50
C GLU A 285 0.37 -8.75 -20.91
N ILE A 286 1.29 -7.91 -21.41
CA ILE A 286 2.64 -7.74 -20.83
C ILE A 286 2.53 -7.29 -19.36
N LEU A 287 1.67 -6.30 -19.07
CA LEU A 287 1.43 -5.83 -17.71
C LEU A 287 0.74 -6.89 -16.85
N LEU A 288 -0.17 -7.70 -17.41
CA LEU A 288 -0.79 -8.81 -16.67
C LEU A 288 0.23 -9.90 -16.31
N LYS A 289 1.10 -10.31 -17.24
CA LYS A 289 2.19 -11.25 -16.95
C LYS A 289 3.14 -10.71 -15.88
N ARG A 290 3.42 -9.40 -15.88
CA ARG A 290 4.21 -8.73 -14.81
C ARG A 290 3.47 -8.62 -13.47
N PHE A 291 2.14 -8.52 -13.47
CA PHE A 291 1.29 -8.56 -12.27
C PHE A 291 1.30 -9.95 -11.62
N LEU A 292 1.25 -11.00 -12.44
CA LEU A 292 1.32 -12.40 -12.00
C LEU A 292 2.74 -12.85 -11.60
N SER A 293 3.78 -12.16 -12.09
CA SER A 293 5.17 -12.45 -11.73
C SER A 293 5.47 -12.05 -10.28
N ASP A 294 6.10 -12.94 -9.53
CA ASP A 294 6.57 -12.69 -8.16
C ASP A 294 7.67 -11.62 -8.08
N GLU A 295 8.47 -11.45 -9.15
CA GLU A 295 9.33 -10.28 -9.37
C GLU A 295 10.31 -9.96 -8.23
N PRO A 296 10.55 -8.66 -7.94
CA PRO A 296 11.09 -8.24 -6.64
C PRO A 296 10.23 -8.80 -5.48
N PRO A 297 10.69 -9.82 -4.75
CA PRO A 297 9.85 -10.60 -3.85
C PRO A 297 9.33 -9.73 -2.69
N GLY A 298 8.01 -9.78 -2.48
CA GLY A 298 7.32 -8.91 -1.51
C GLY A 298 6.71 -7.64 -2.11
N LYS A 299 6.46 -7.62 -3.43
CA LYS A 299 5.70 -6.62 -4.23
C LYS A 299 4.41 -6.01 -3.66
N LYS A 300 3.91 -6.42 -2.48
CA LYS A 300 2.54 -6.13 -1.97
C LYS A 300 2.12 -4.65 -1.96
N TRP A 301 3.08 -3.73 -2.01
CA TRP A 301 2.88 -2.28 -1.99
C TRP A 301 3.46 -1.55 -3.21
N VAL A 302 3.93 -2.30 -4.21
CA VAL A 302 4.34 -1.79 -5.52
C VAL A 302 3.22 -2.10 -6.49
N TYR A 303 2.59 -1.06 -7.00
CA TYR A 303 1.46 -1.19 -7.91
C TYR A 303 1.94 -1.17 -9.35
N ILE A 304 1.25 -1.88 -10.24
CA ILE A 304 1.42 -1.71 -11.69
C ILE A 304 0.34 -0.75 -12.14
N TYR A 305 0.72 0.39 -12.71
CA TYR A 305 -0.24 1.31 -13.33
C TYR A 305 -0.45 0.93 -14.80
N ARG A 306 -1.71 0.89 -15.23
CA ARG A 306 -2.03 0.70 -16.65
C ARG A 306 -2.16 2.05 -17.34
N THR A 307 -2.95 2.96 -16.77
CA THR A 307 -3.06 4.33 -17.29
C THR A 307 -2.10 5.28 -16.59
N ALA A 308 -0.84 5.34 -17.05
CA ALA A 308 -0.02 6.52 -16.80
C ALA A 308 -0.62 7.70 -17.56
N THR A 309 -1.42 8.50 -16.87
CA THR A 309 -1.73 9.84 -17.35
C THR A 309 -0.43 10.63 -17.48
N VAL A 310 -0.24 11.24 -18.65
CA VAL A 310 0.82 12.22 -18.90
C VAL A 310 0.78 13.27 -17.79
N ILE A 311 1.93 13.61 -17.22
CA ILE A 311 2.01 14.63 -16.17
C ILE A 311 1.34 15.90 -16.71
N PRO A 312 0.28 16.42 -16.06
CA PRO A 312 -0.44 17.56 -16.60
C PRO A 312 0.47 18.79 -16.72
N SER A 313 0.35 19.56 -17.80
CA SER A 313 1.23 20.70 -18.11
C SER A 313 1.20 21.85 -17.09
N TYR A 314 0.29 21.81 -16.12
CA TYR A 314 0.23 22.74 -14.98
C TYR A 314 1.02 22.27 -13.75
N ILE A 315 1.64 21.08 -13.79
CA ILE A 315 2.54 20.56 -12.77
C ILE A 315 3.96 21.05 -13.05
N THR A 316 4.66 21.53 -12.02
CA THR A 316 6.09 21.81 -12.12
C THR A 316 6.85 20.50 -12.27
N VAL A 317 7.51 20.31 -13.42
CA VAL A 317 8.41 19.19 -13.67
C VAL A 317 9.85 19.71 -13.74
N ILE A 318 10.76 19.04 -13.03
CA ILE A 318 12.20 19.28 -13.05
C ILE A 318 12.85 18.07 -13.73
N HIS A 319 13.44 18.30 -14.90
CA HIS A 319 14.27 17.31 -15.59
C HIS A 319 15.73 17.47 -15.14
N THR A 320 16.37 16.36 -14.78
CA THR A 320 17.75 16.38 -14.26
C THR A 320 18.78 15.78 -15.22
N GLU A 321 18.32 15.22 -16.34
CA GLU A 321 19.14 14.59 -17.39
C GLU A 321 20.00 15.61 -18.17
N ASP A 322 19.45 16.81 -18.44
CA ASP A 322 20.09 17.89 -19.21
C ASP A 322 21.39 18.45 -18.59
N ASN A 323 21.75 18.04 -17.37
CA ASN A 323 22.97 18.46 -16.68
C ASN A 323 24.19 17.55 -16.93
N ASN A 324 24.01 16.36 -17.52
CA ASN A 324 25.13 15.45 -17.78
C ASN A 324 26.01 15.91 -18.97
N ASP A 325 25.43 16.58 -19.97
CA ASP A 325 26.13 17.01 -21.19
C ASP A 325 27.06 18.24 -21.02
N LYS A 326 27.25 18.75 -19.80
CA LYS A 326 28.06 19.97 -19.51
C LYS A 326 29.33 19.73 -18.70
N VAL A 327 29.71 18.48 -18.47
CA VAL A 327 30.92 18.13 -17.70
C VAL A 327 32.11 17.77 -18.61
N GLU A 328 31.91 17.58 -19.91
CA GLU A 328 32.99 17.34 -20.89
C GLU A 328 32.95 18.33 -22.07
N SER A 329 33.63 19.48 -21.91
CA SER A 329 34.09 20.35 -23.01
C SER A 329 35.33 21.16 -22.64
#